data_AF-A0A0D0HBY1-F1
#
_entry.id   AF-A0A0D0HBY1-F1
#
_cell.length_a   1.000
_cell.length_b   1.000
_cell.length_c   1.000
_cell.angle_alpha   90.00
_cell.angle_beta   90.00
_cell.angle_gamma   90.00
#
_symmetry.space_group_name_H-M   'P 1'
#
loop_
_entity.id
_entity.type
_entity.pdbx_description
1 polymer ?
#
loop_
_entity_poly.entity_id
_entity_poly.type
_entity_poly.pdbx_seq_one_letter_code
_entity_poly.pdbx_strand_id
1 'polypeptide(L)'
;MNILKIIATSLIILSGQGIYAQKTMKDVWKEMPDSILPIMNSSIRSDIVDNDNVDENKEGIKNLLGGELKLVSLNDKFIDVRLSEKSGVQLLLLKKDTGTDLICMNRYYGNPAAESDVDFYTIDWTPVDTEKNVVISARDDFYSQVIDSLKKETGKKEPAVLDPIMIVVSLSDKENGELTFNTYVPLKISTDVDLPDFKMQRCLKWDGRYFK
;
A
#
# COMPACT_ATOMS: atom_id res chain seq x y z
N MET A 1 -53.46 -6.23 -33.18
CA MET A 1 -52.59 -6.41 -31.99
C MET A 1 -51.40 -5.49 -32.19
N ASN A 2 -51.37 -4.39 -31.43
CA ASN A 2 -50.82 -3.11 -31.87
C ASN A 2 -49.29 -3.09 -31.94
N ILE A 3 -48.74 -2.71 -33.11
CA ILE A 3 -47.32 -2.37 -33.31
C ILE A 3 -46.83 -1.36 -32.26
N LEU A 4 -47.70 -0.44 -31.79
CA LEU A 4 -47.39 0.47 -30.68
C LEU A 4 -47.09 -0.26 -29.35
N LYS A 5 -47.68 -1.42 -29.07
CA LYS A 5 -47.36 -2.20 -27.86
C LYS A 5 -46.00 -2.87 -27.96
N ILE A 6 -45.58 -3.30 -29.16
CA ILE A 6 -44.27 -3.95 -29.35
C ILE A 6 -43.14 -2.92 -29.22
N ILE A 7 -43.34 -1.70 -29.73
CA ILE A 7 -42.39 -0.59 -29.56
C ILE A 7 -42.32 -0.15 -28.09
N ALA A 8 -43.45 -0.05 -27.40
CA ALA A 8 -43.50 0.31 -25.98
C ALA A 8 -42.87 -0.76 -25.06
N THR A 9 -42.90 -2.03 -25.44
CA THR A 9 -42.28 -3.11 -24.64
C THR A 9 -40.77 -3.21 -24.89
N SER A 10 -40.30 -2.84 -26.09
CA SER A 10 -38.87 -2.88 -26.44
C SER A 10 -38.07 -1.70 -25.88
N LEU A 11 -38.73 -0.62 -25.46
CA LEU A 11 -38.07 0.59 -24.92
C LEU A 11 -37.75 0.53 -23.42
N ILE A 12 -38.27 -0.48 -22.69
CA ILE A 12 -38.14 -0.58 -21.23
C ILE A 12 -36.93 -1.42 -20.79
N ILE A 13 -36.24 -2.11 -21.72
CA ILE A 13 -35.07 -2.95 -21.39
C ILE A 13 -33.75 -2.15 -21.42
N LEU A 14 -33.79 -0.84 -21.69
CA LEU A 14 -32.60 0.00 -21.84
C LEU A 14 -32.34 0.97 -20.68
N SER A 15 -32.78 0.64 -19.46
CA SER A 15 -32.53 1.47 -18.27
C SER A 15 -32.02 0.62 -17.12
N GLY A 16 -30.70 0.45 -17.07
CA GLY A 16 -30.05 -0.28 -15.98
C GLY A 16 -28.55 -0.49 -16.16
N GLN A 17 -27.85 0.32 -16.96
CA GLN A 17 -26.40 0.43 -16.84
C GLN A 17 -26.18 1.40 -15.68
N GLY A 18 -26.19 0.88 -14.45
CA GLY A 18 -25.71 1.65 -13.32
C GLY A 18 -24.29 2.09 -13.64
N ILE A 19 -24.08 3.40 -13.80
CA ILE A 19 -22.74 3.97 -13.78
C ILE A 19 -22.27 3.71 -12.35
N TYR A 20 -21.55 2.61 -12.13
CA TYR A 20 -20.84 2.41 -10.88
C TYR A 20 -19.84 3.56 -10.81
N ALA A 21 -20.13 4.56 -9.97
CA ALA A 21 -19.20 5.64 -9.71
C ALA A 21 -17.86 5.00 -9.32
N GLN A 22 -16.79 5.42 -9.99
CA GLN A 22 -15.46 4.92 -9.68
C GLN A 22 -15.12 5.36 -8.25
N LYS A 23 -14.98 4.39 -7.33
CA LYS A 23 -14.61 4.69 -5.94
C LYS A 23 -13.27 5.45 -5.94
N THR A 24 -13.25 6.58 -5.24
CA THR A 24 -12.03 7.32 -4.94
C THR A 24 -11.29 6.66 -3.77
N MET A 25 -10.02 6.98 -3.57
CA MET A 25 -9.29 6.54 -2.37
C MET A 25 -9.99 7.00 -1.07
N LYS A 26 -10.63 8.17 -1.08
CA LYS A 26 -11.38 8.67 0.06
C LYS A 26 -12.56 7.75 0.42
N ASP A 27 -13.28 7.27 -0.59
CA ASP A 27 -14.38 6.31 -0.39
C ASP A 27 -13.84 4.98 0.14
N VAL A 28 -12.81 4.46 -0.52
CA VAL A 28 -12.13 3.22 -0.10
C VAL A 28 -11.67 3.28 1.35
N TRP A 29 -11.04 4.39 1.76
CA TRP A 29 -10.55 4.61 3.12
C TRP A 29 -11.69 4.60 4.15
N LYS A 30 -12.79 5.31 3.89
CA LYS A 30 -13.93 5.38 4.80
C LYS A 30 -14.62 4.02 4.97
N GLU A 31 -14.74 3.28 3.88
CA GLU A 31 -15.41 1.97 3.84
C GLU A 31 -14.55 0.82 4.40
N MET A 32 -13.26 1.06 4.68
CA MET A 32 -12.37 0.08 5.33
C MET A 32 -13.03 -0.49 6.60
N PRO A 33 -13.14 -1.82 6.76
CA PRO A 33 -13.62 -2.41 8.00
C PRO A 33 -12.70 -2.12 9.17
N ASP A 34 -13.27 -1.96 10.37
CA ASP A 34 -12.50 -1.73 11.62
C ASP A 34 -11.49 -2.86 11.90
N SER A 35 -11.77 -4.08 11.43
CA SER A 35 -10.88 -5.23 11.59
C SER A 35 -9.55 -5.11 10.83
N ILE A 36 -9.48 -4.27 9.79
CA ILE A 36 -8.25 -4.10 8.99
C ILE A 36 -7.20 -3.27 9.74
N LEU A 37 -7.64 -2.20 10.43
CA LEU A 37 -6.81 -1.37 11.30
C LEU A 37 -7.55 -1.12 12.63
N PRO A 38 -7.45 -2.02 13.62
CA PRO A 38 -8.24 -2.00 14.86
C PRO A 38 -8.02 -0.77 15.76
N ILE A 39 -7.01 0.05 15.46
CA ILE A 39 -6.73 1.31 16.17
C ILE A 39 -7.69 2.44 15.76
N MET A 40 -8.51 2.26 14.73
CA MET A 40 -9.45 3.27 14.23
C MET A 40 -10.82 2.67 13.94
N ASN A 41 -11.88 3.42 14.23
CA ASN A 41 -13.24 3.13 13.79
C ASN A 41 -13.63 4.00 12.57
N SER A 42 -14.83 3.81 12.04
CA SER A 42 -15.33 4.55 10.87
C SER A 42 -15.39 6.07 11.06
N SER A 43 -15.68 6.54 12.27
CA SER A 43 -15.67 7.97 12.59
C SER A 43 -14.27 8.55 12.45
N ILE A 44 -13.27 7.91 13.09
CA ILE A 44 -11.87 8.35 13.02
C ILE A 44 -11.37 8.33 11.57
N ARG A 45 -11.71 7.30 10.79
CA ARG A 45 -11.33 7.23 9.37
C ARG A 45 -11.93 8.38 8.57
N SER A 46 -13.19 8.73 8.83
CA SER A 46 -13.86 9.87 8.18
C SER A 46 -13.18 11.18 8.55
N ASP A 47 -12.89 11.37 9.85
CA ASP A 47 -12.22 12.58 10.34
C ASP A 47 -10.86 12.82 9.70
N ILE A 48 -10.08 11.76 9.42
CA ILE A 48 -8.75 11.86 8.78
C ILE A 48 -8.83 12.50 7.39
N VAL A 49 -9.84 12.14 6.60
CA VAL A 49 -9.94 12.55 5.19
C VAL A 49 -10.94 13.68 4.95
N ASP A 50 -11.78 14.00 5.93
CA ASP A 50 -12.74 15.10 5.88
C ASP A 50 -12.24 16.37 6.56
N ASN A 51 -11.40 16.25 7.59
CA ASN A 51 -10.75 17.40 8.20
C ASN A 51 -9.41 17.65 7.50
N ASP A 52 -9.25 18.84 6.94
CA ASP A 52 -7.96 19.33 6.45
C ASP A 52 -7.00 19.47 7.65
N ASN A 53 -6.28 18.40 7.98
CA ASN A 53 -5.27 18.37 9.04
C ASN A 53 -3.94 19.03 8.61
N VAL A 54 -4.02 20.02 7.71
CA VAL A 54 -2.87 20.79 7.24
C VAL A 54 -2.49 21.89 8.25
N ASP A 55 -3.37 22.20 9.22
CA ASP A 55 -3.07 23.14 10.30
C ASP A 55 -2.29 22.45 11.44
N GLU A 56 -1.01 22.81 11.56
CA GLU A 56 -0.08 22.34 12.60
C GLU A 56 -0.50 22.74 14.02
N ASN A 57 -1.45 23.67 14.18
CA ASN A 57 -1.92 24.17 15.47
C ASN A 57 -3.19 23.47 15.98
N LYS A 58 -3.78 22.57 15.19
CA LYS A 58 -4.96 21.81 15.59
C LYS A 58 -4.52 20.57 16.37
N GLU A 59 -5.24 20.26 17.45
CA GLU A 59 -5.02 19.04 18.21
C GLU A 59 -5.18 17.83 17.26
N GLY A 60 -4.13 17.02 17.13
CA GLY A 60 -4.08 15.93 16.16
C GLY A 60 -5.15 14.86 16.43
N ILE A 61 -5.64 14.22 15.37
CA ILE A 61 -6.65 13.16 15.47
C ILE A 61 -6.09 12.02 16.31
N LYS A 62 -6.81 11.64 17.37
CA LYS A 62 -6.40 10.52 18.23
C LYS A 62 -7.02 9.21 17.76
N ASN A 63 -6.22 8.14 17.80
CA ASN A 63 -6.65 6.78 17.60
C ASN A 63 -7.34 6.24 18.88
N LEU A 64 -7.94 5.05 18.80
CA LEU A 64 -8.66 4.43 19.93
C LEU A 64 -7.76 4.11 21.15
N LEU A 65 -6.44 4.11 20.98
CA LEU A 65 -5.44 3.91 22.03
C LEU A 65 -4.85 5.23 22.55
N GLY A 66 -5.37 6.39 22.10
CA GLY A 66 -4.90 7.72 22.49
C GLY A 66 -3.63 8.20 21.76
N GLY A 67 -3.10 7.41 20.83
CA GLY A 67 -1.97 7.81 19.97
C GLY A 67 -2.42 8.77 18.86
N GLU A 68 -1.51 9.59 18.35
CA GLU A 68 -1.82 10.57 17.31
C GLU A 68 -1.70 10.00 15.90
N LEU A 69 -2.64 10.40 15.05
CA LEU A 69 -2.74 10.06 13.65
C LEU A 69 -2.49 11.30 12.80
N LYS A 70 -1.74 11.14 11.71
CA LYS A 70 -1.46 12.24 10.78
C LYS A 70 -1.65 11.82 9.34
N LEU A 71 -2.51 12.54 8.61
CA LEU A 71 -2.60 12.42 7.16
C LEU A 71 -1.35 13.04 6.54
N VAL A 72 -0.59 12.25 5.77
CA VAL A 72 0.64 12.71 5.09
C VAL A 72 0.34 13.12 3.66
N SER A 73 -0.46 12.32 2.96
CA SER A 73 -0.84 12.57 1.57
C SER A 73 -2.17 11.89 1.27
N LEU A 74 -2.97 12.52 0.41
CA LEU A 74 -4.22 12.00 -0.11
C LEU A 74 -4.42 12.51 -1.53
N ASN A 75 -4.80 11.62 -2.44
CA ASN A 75 -5.37 11.92 -3.75
C ASN A 75 -6.34 10.80 -4.15
N ASP A 76 -6.88 10.85 -5.37
CA ASP A 76 -7.92 9.90 -5.82
C ASP A 76 -7.47 8.43 -5.83
N LYS A 77 -6.16 8.15 -5.85
CA LYS A 77 -5.59 6.81 -5.96
C LYS A 77 -4.71 6.42 -4.78
N PHE A 78 -4.33 7.34 -3.92
CA PHE A 78 -3.32 7.10 -2.90
C PHE A 78 -3.62 7.83 -1.60
N ILE A 79 -3.29 7.16 -0.49
CA ILE A 79 -3.31 7.77 0.84
C ILE A 79 -2.11 7.25 1.64
N ASP A 80 -1.46 8.13 2.39
CA ASP A 80 -0.45 7.78 3.41
C ASP A 80 -0.87 8.41 4.74
N VAL A 81 -0.98 7.57 5.77
CA VAL A 81 -1.34 7.98 7.12
C VAL A 81 -0.30 7.45 8.10
N ARG A 82 0.28 8.35 8.90
CA ARG A 82 1.09 7.98 10.06
C ARG A 82 0.17 7.54 11.18
N LEU A 83 0.41 6.33 11.68
CA LEU A 83 -0.34 5.71 12.78
C LEU A 83 0.33 5.96 14.13
N SER A 84 1.62 6.28 14.12
CA SER A 84 2.42 6.75 15.25
C SER A 84 3.72 7.41 14.75
N GLU A 85 4.61 7.82 15.65
CA GLU A 85 5.98 8.26 15.30
C GLU A 85 6.77 7.20 14.52
N LYS A 86 6.41 5.92 14.69
CA LYS A 86 7.18 4.76 14.24
C LYS A 86 6.42 3.85 13.30
N SER A 87 5.21 4.19 12.89
CA SER A 87 4.41 3.33 12.01
C SER A 87 3.47 4.14 11.14
N GLY A 88 3.08 3.54 10.02
CA GLY A 88 2.08 4.11 9.15
C GLY A 88 1.52 3.10 8.17
N VAL A 89 0.58 3.57 7.36
CA VAL A 89 -0.09 2.78 6.34
C VAL A 89 -0.18 3.60 5.06
N GLN A 90 0.11 2.95 3.94
CA GLN A 90 -0.15 3.47 2.61
C GLN A 90 -1.18 2.58 1.93
N LEU A 91 -2.15 3.18 1.24
CA LEU A 91 -3.00 2.46 0.29
C LEU A 91 -2.78 3.03 -1.10
N LEU A 92 -2.76 2.14 -2.08
CA LEU A 92 -2.71 2.48 -3.51
C LEU A 92 -3.84 1.74 -4.23
N LEU A 93 -4.68 2.48 -4.95
CA LEU A 93 -5.76 1.94 -5.76
C LEU A 93 -5.23 1.55 -7.14
N LEU A 94 -5.26 0.25 -7.43
CA LEU A 94 -4.72 -0.36 -8.63
C LEU A 94 -5.85 -0.70 -9.60
N LYS A 95 -5.82 -0.10 -10.79
CA LYS A 95 -6.80 -0.35 -11.85
C LYS A 95 -6.47 -1.65 -12.56
N LYS A 96 -7.43 -2.58 -12.64
CA LYS A 96 -7.24 -3.80 -13.44
C LYS A 96 -7.71 -3.58 -14.87
N ASP A 97 -7.02 -4.22 -15.82
CA ASP A 97 -7.47 -4.28 -17.22
C ASP A 97 -8.83 -4.98 -17.33
N THR A 98 -9.04 -5.99 -16.49
CA THR A 98 -10.24 -6.83 -16.44
C THR A 98 -10.55 -7.20 -15.00
N GLY A 99 -11.84 -7.27 -14.66
CA GLY A 99 -12.30 -7.60 -13.32
C GLY A 99 -12.35 -6.40 -12.38
N THR A 100 -12.27 -6.67 -11.08
CA THR A 100 -12.39 -5.66 -10.03
C THR A 100 -11.03 -5.04 -9.72
N ASP A 101 -11.01 -3.71 -9.57
CA ASP A 101 -9.85 -2.96 -9.07
C ASP A 101 -9.39 -3.50 -7.70
N LEU A 102 -8.12 -3.26 -7.39
CA LEU A 102 -7.50 -3.74 -6.16
C LEU A 102 -6.99 -2.60 -5.30
N ILE A 103 -6.89 -2.87 -4.01
CA ILE A 103 -6.22 -2.05 -3.02
C ILE A 103 -4.91 -2.74 -2.69
N CYS A 104 -3.78 -2.09 -2.92
CA CYS A 104 -2.49 -2.49 -2.37
C CYS A 104 -2.27 -1.72 -1.06
N MET A 105 -2.18 -2.44 0.05
CA MET A 105 -1.95 -1.89 1.38
C MET A 105 -0.52 -2.20 1.81
N ASN A 106 0.25 -1.17 2.14
CA ASN A 106 1.57 -1.30 2.76
C ASN A 106 1.52 -0.75 4.18
N ARG A 107 1.65 -1.62 5.18
CA ARG A 107 1.88 -1.23 6.57
C ARG A 107 3.38 -1.17 6.79
N TYR A 108 3.88 -0.03 7.22
CA TYR A 108 5.30 0.14 7.49
C TYR A 108 5.55 0.47 8.95
N TYR A 109 6.64 -0.07 9.47
CA TYR A 109 7.09 0.05 10.86
C TYR A 109 8.53 0.52 10.86
N GLY A 110 8.96 1.27 11.87
CA GLY A 110 10.29 1.84 11.94
C GLY A 110 10.85 1.98 13.35
N ASN A 111 12.18 1.95 13.43
CA ASN A 111 13.03 2.17 14.61
C ASN A 111 12.95 1.07 15.70
N PRO A 112 14.01 0.24 15.87
CA PRO A 112 15.35 0.40 15.28
C PRO A 112 15.51 -0.20 13.87
N ALA A 113 14.60 -1.07 13.44
CA ALA A 113 14.58 -1.66 12.11
C ALA A 113 13.32 -1.25 11.38
N ALA A 114 13.44 -0.88 10.10
CA ALA A 114 12.29 -0.58 9.27
C ALA A 114 11.81 -1.85 8.54
N GLU A 115 10.51 -2.08 8.55
CA GLU A 115 9.87 -3.24 7.91
C GLU A 115 8.57 -2.84 7.25
N SER A 116 8.17 -3.61 6.23
CA SER A 116 6.90 -3.44 5.53
C SER A 116 6.16 -4.77 5.39
N ASP A 117 4.86 -4.70 5.59
CA ASP A 117 3.91 -5.79 5.31
C ASP A 117 2.94 -5.32 4.22
N VAL A 118 2.90 -6.08 3.12
CA VAL A 118 2.11 -5.75 1.93
C VAL A 118 0.99 -6.77 1.77
N ASP A 119 -0.23 -6.26 1.74
CA ASP A 119 -1.46 -7.02 1.49
C ASP A 119 -2.21 -6.45 0.29
N PHE A 120 -3.05 -7.30 -0.28
CA PHE A 120 -3.96 -6.93 -1.35
C PHE A 120 -5.40 -7.23 -0.97
N TYR A 121 -6.29 -6.33 -1.35
CA TYR A 121 -7.73 -6.47 -1.15
C TYR A 121 -8.48 -6.08 -2.43
N THR A 122 -9.69 -6.60 -2.59
CA THR A 122 -10.67 -6.01 -3.51
C THR A 122 -11.13 -4.64 -2.99
N ILE A 123 -11.81 -3.84 -3.82
CA ILE A 123 -12.44 -2.57 -3.38
C ILE A 123 -13.52 -2.72 -2.29
N ASP A 124 -13.92 -3.95 -2.00
CA ASP A 124 -14.86 -4.32 -0.93
C ASP A 124 -14.13 -4.99 0.25
N TRP A 125 -12.82 -4.77 0.35
CA TRP A 125 -11.97 -5.22 1.47
C TRP A 125 -11.90 -6.74 1.66
N THR A 126 -12.08 -7.51 0.58
CA THR A 126 -11.86 -8.96 0.58
C THR A 126 -10.40 -9.27 0.26
N PRO A 127 -9.67 -10.07 1.07
CA PRO A 127 -8.26 -10.40 0.82
C PRO A 127 -8.01 -11.06 -0.53
N VAL A 128 -6.86 -10.75 -1.15
CA VAL A 128 -6.42 -11.30 -2.45
C VAL A 128 -5.00 -11.85 -2.34
N ASP A 129 -4.87 -13.15 -2.07
CA ASP A 129 -3.57 -13.79 -1.84
C ASP A 129 -2.70 -13.93 -3.10
N THR A 130 -3.31 -13.95 -4.29
CA THR A 130 -2.57 -14.18 -5.54
C THR A 130 -1.56 -13.06 -5.82
N GLU A 131 -1.96 -11.80 -5.68
CA GLU A 131 -1.07 -10.65 -5.90
C GLU A 131 -0.05 -10.53 -4.77
N LYS A 132 -0.45 -10.86 -3.53
CA LYS A 132 0.46 -10.93 -2.39
C LYS A 132 1.61 -11.91 -2.67
N ASN A 133 1.30 -13.09 -3.19
CA ASN A 133 2.32 -14.08 -3.54
C ASN A 133 3.28 -13.59 -4.63
N VAL A 134 2.80 -12.83 -5.63
CA VAL A 134 3.68 -12.21 -6.65
C VAL A 134 4.67 -11.24 -6.01
N VAL A 135 4.20 -10.36 -5.12
CA VAL A 135 5.07 -9.41 -4.42
C VAL A 135 6.06 -10.11 -3.49
N ILE A 136 5.63 -11.19 -2.80
CA ILE A 136 6.52 -12.02 -1.97
C ILE A 136 7.64 -12.62 -2.83
N SER A 137 7.31 -13.25 -3.97
CA SER A 137 8.33 -13.82 -4.86
C SER A 137 9.30 -12.74 -5.38
N ALA A 138 8.78 -11.57 -5.79
CA ALA A 138 9.63 -10.48 -6.26
C ALA A 138 10.53 -9.90 -5.15
N ARG A 139 10.07 -9.91 -3.90
CA ARG A 139 10.84 -9.52 -2.71
C ARG A 139 11.95 -10.53 -2.43
N ASP A 140 11.68 -11.83 -2.54
CA ASP A 140 12.67 -12.89 -2.32
C ASP A 140 13.76 -12.87 -3.41
N ASP A 141 13.37 -12.61 -4.66
CA ASP A 141 14.31 -12.37 -5.77
C ASP A 141 15.18 -11.14 -5.51
N PHE A 142 14.59 -10.07 -4.98
CA PHE A 142 15.32 -8.84 -4.65
C PHE A 142 16.29 -9.07 -3.48
N TYR A 143 15.86 -9.78 -2.44
CA TYR A 143 16.72 -10.18 -1.32
C TYR A 143 17.95 -10.96 -1.80
N SER A 144 17.75 -11.92 -2.69
CA SER A 144 18.84 -12.71 -3.28
C SER A 144 19.85 -11.83 -4.04
N GLN A 145 19.36 -10.88 -4.84
CA GLN A 145 20.21 -9.91 -5.55
C GLN A 145 21.00 -9.00 -4.60
N VAL A 146 20.39 -8.60 -3.48
CA VAL A 146 21.05 -7.81 -2.44
C VAL A 146 22.19 -8.59 -1.81
N ILE A 147 21.96 -9.85 -1.44
CA ILE A 147 22.98 -10.73 -0.88
C ILE A 147 24.13 -10.94 -1.85
N ASP A 148 23.86 -11.17 -3.13
CA ASP A 148 24.90 -11.37 -4.15
C ASP A 148 25.73 -10.09 -4.37
N SER A 149 25.08 -8.92 -4.36
CA SER A 149 25.75 -7.62 -4.46
C SER A 149 26.66 -7.37 -3.25
N LEU A 150 26.18 -7.66 -2.04
CA LEU A 150 26.97 -7.53 -0.81
C LEU A 150 28.17 -8.49 -0.78
N LYS A 151 28.01 -9.74 -1.22
CA LYS A 151 29.13 -10.68 -1.36
C LYS A 151 30.20 -10.14 -2.31
N LYS A 152 29.78 -9.56 -3.44
CA LYS A 152 30.68 -8.97 -4.43
C LYS A 152 31.42 -7.75 -3.88
N GLU A 153 30.73 -6.86 -3.17
CA GLU A 153 31.34 -5.65 -2.60
C GLU A 153 32.28 -5.94 -1.42
N THR A 154 31.91 -6.88 -0.55
CA THR A 154 32.69 -7.18 0.67
C THR A 154 33.78 -8.23 0.43
N GLY A 155 33.72 -8.99 -0.66
CA GLY A 155 34.60 -10.14 -0.92
C GLY A 155 34.40 -11.32 0.05
N LYS A 156 33.41 -11.24 0.94
CA LYS A 156 33.11 -12.29 1.92
C LYS A 156 32.12 -13.29 1.33
N LYS A 157 32.39 -14.59 1.54
CA LYS A 157 31.49 -15.68 1.10
C LYS A 157 30.12 -15.62 1.77
N GLU A 158 30.09 -15.17 3.01
CA GLU A 158 28.89 -14.98 3.81
C GLU A 158 29.00 -13.61 4.50
N PRO A 159 28.19 -12.62 4.11
CA PRO A 159 28.09 -11.37 4.86
C PRO A 159 27.29 -11.62 6.16
N ALA A 160 27.78 -12.50 7.03
CA ALA A 160 27.16 -12.87 8.30
C ALA A 160 26.98 -11.69 9.28
N VAL A 161 27.50 -10.51 8.93
CA VAL A 161 27.39 -9.26 9.71
C VAL A 161 26.09 -8.49 9.38
N LEU A 162 25.33 -8.91 8.37
CA LEU A 162 24.18 -8.17 7.85
C LEU A 162 22.83 -8.88 8.03
N ASP A 163 22.76 -9.91 8.88
CA ASP A 163 21.52 -10.65 9.15
C ASP A 163 20.79 -10.06 10.36
N PRO A 164 19.53 -9.57 10.24
CA PRO A 164 18.69 -9.56 9.04
C PRO A 164 18.86 -8.31 8.16
N ILE A 165 18.91 -8.52 6.84
CA ILE A 165 18.70 -7.44 5.86
C ILE A 165 17.19 -7.22 5.76
N MET A 166 16.75 -6.00 6.06
CA MET A 166 15.34 -5.66 5.97
C MET A 166 15.03 -5.08 4.60
N ILE A 167 13.85 -5.41 4.08
CA ILE A 167 13.33 -4.81 2.86
C ILE A 167 12.11 -3.99 3.24
N VAL A 168 12.18 -2.69 2.91
CA VAL A 168 11.09 -1.74 3.13
C VAL A 168 10.41 -1.47 1.81
N VAL A 169 9.09 -1.39 1.83
CA VAL A 169 8.27 -1.08 0.66
C VAL A 169 7.81 0.37 0.75
N SER A 170 7.83 1.06 -0.39
CA SER A 170 7.16 2.33 -0.58
C SER A 170 6.23 2.24 -1.80
N LEU A 171 5.02 2.76 -1.66
CA LEU A 171 4.05 2.85 -2.76
C LEU A 171 4.06 4.25 -3.37
N SER A 172 3.80 4.34 -4.68
CA SER A 172 3.59 5.62 -5.39
C SER A 172 2.48 5.48 -6.41
N ASP A 173 1.71 6.54 -6.60
CA ASP A 173 0.63 6.67 -7.58
C ASP A 173 1.09 7.12 -8.98
N LYS A 174 2.42 7.18 -9.19
CA LYS A 174 2.99 7.49 -10.51
C LYS A 174 2.53 6.48 -11.54
N GLU A 175 2.28 6.98 -12.75
CA GLU A 175 1.78 6.19 -13.88
C GLU A 175 0.48 5.45 -13.50
N ASN A 176 0.54 4.12 -13.41
CA ASN A 176 -0.57 3.24 -13.02
C ASN A 176 -0.43 2.68 -11.59
N GLY A 177 0.64 3.04 -10.89
CA GLY A 177 1.00 2.51 -9.58
C GLY A 177 2.39 1.88 -9.58
N GLU A 178 3.20 2.21 -8.58
CA GLU A 178 4.55 1.68 -8.39
C GLU A 178 4.71 1.12 -6.97
N LEU A 179 5.45 0.01 -6.87
CA LEU A 179 5.88 -0.60 -5.62
C LEU A 179 7.40 -0.70 -5.64
N THR A 180 8.06 0.00 -4.73
CA THR A 180 9.54 -0.01 -4.66
C THR A 180 10.01 -0.72 -3.41
N PHE A 181 10.84 -1.75 -3.61
CA PHE A 181 11.65 -2.35 -2.56
C PHE A 181 12.90 -1.52 -2.33
N ASN A 182 13.20 -1.23 -1.07
CA ASN A 182 14.40 -0.54 -0.64
C ASN A 182 15.12 -1.39 0.40
N THR A 183 16.43 -1.52 0.28
CA THR A 183 17.23 -2.13 1.34
C THR A 183 17.28 -1.22 2.55
N TYR A 184 16.98 -1.78 3.71
CA TYR A 184 17.25 -1.18 4.99
C TYR A 184 18.17 -2.12 5.76
N VAL A 185 19.34 -1.63 6.14
CA VAL A 185 20.27 -2.36 7.00
C VAL A 185 20.05 -1.85 8.41
N PRO A 186 19.25 -2.53 9.25
CA PRO A 186 19.10 -2.13 10.63
C PRO A 186 20.37 -2.49 11.39
N LEU A 187 20.88 -1.53 12.15
CA LEU A 187 21.80 -1.74 13.26
C LEU A 187 23.21 -2.26 12.87
N LYS A 188 24.23 -1.46 13.19
CA LYS A 188 25.61 -1.95 13.34
C LYS A 188 25.63 -2.91 14.55
N ILE A 189 25.44 -4.21 14.34
CA ILE A 189 25.39 -5.21 15.44
C ILE A 189 26.77 -5.42 16.11
N SER A 190 27.87 -4.97 15.51
CA SER A 190 29.14 -4.88 16.21
C SER A 190 29.96 -3.67 15.74
N THR A 191 30.41 -2.86 16.70
CA THR A 191 31.53 -1.94 16.56
C THR A 191 32.71 -2.64 15.88
N ASP A 192 33.39 -1.95 14.95
CA ASP A 192 34.59 -2.35 14.18
C ASP A 192 34.38 -2.81 12.72
N VAL A 193 33.14 -2.81 12.20
CA VAL A 193 32.92 -2.94 10.75
C VAL A 193 32.21 -1.69 10.22
N ASP A 194 32.96 -0.87 9.48
CA ASP A 194 32.34 0.12 8.60
C ASP A 194 31.64 -0.62 7.47
N LEU A 195 30.34 -0.83 7.66
CA LEU A 195 29.47 -1.27 6.59
C LEU A 195 29.41 -0.15 5.54
N PRO A 196 29.64 -0.44 4.25
CA PRO A 196 29.41 0.55 3.21
C PRO A 196 27.96 1.04 3.28
N ASP A 197 27.70 2.28 2.85
CA ASP A 197 26.35 2.81 2.65
C ASP A 197 25.70 2.09 1.46
N PHE A 198 25.42 0.80 1.65
CA PHE A 198 24.86 -0.08 0.65
C PHE A 198 23.38 0.24 0.49
N LYS A 199 23.05 0.84 -0.63
CA LYS A 199 21.69 1.20 -1.02
C LYS A 199 21.37 0.51 -2.33
N MET A 200 20.41 -0.39 -2.27
CA MET A 200 19.83 -1.01 -3.44
C MET A 200 18.33 -0.82 -3.41
N GLN A 201 17.74 -0.61 -4.60
CA GLN A 201 16.30 -0.51 -4.76
C GLN A 201 15.85 -1.26 -6.02
N ARG A 202 14.61 -1.72 -6.01
CA ARG A 202 13.93 -2.30 -7.18
C ARG A 202 12.50 -1.77 -7.21
N CYS A 203 12.16 -1.06 -8.27
CA CYS A 203 10.81 -0.58 -8.53
C CYS A 203 10.09 -1.58 -9.45
N LEU A 204 8.89 -1.99 -9.05
CA LEU A 204 7.94 -2.73 -9.85
C LEU A 204 6.80 -1.80 -10.26
N LYS A 205 6.37 -1.91 -11.50
CA LYS A 205 5.26 -1.12 -12.04
C LYS A 205 4.01 -1.99 -12.16
N TRP A 206 2.87 -1.41 -11.83
CA TRP A 206 1.59 -2.04 -12.05
C TRP A 206 1.23 -2.02 -13.53
N ASP A 207 1.01 -3.20 -14.11
CA ASP A 207 0.76 -3.34 -15.54
C ASP A 207 -0.72 -3.51 -15.93
N GLY A 208 -1.63 -3.39 -14.94
CA GLY A 208 -3.05 -3.70 -15.11
C GLY A 208 -3.43 -5.11 -14.65
N ARG A 209 -2.46 -5.97 -14.34
CA ARG A 209 -2.69 -7.34 -13.88
C ARG A 209 -1.92 -7.68 -12.61
N TYR A 210 -0.62 -7.39 -12.58
CA TYR A 210 0.29 -7.63 -11.45
C TYR A 210 1.46 -6.63 -11.48
N PHE A 211 2.25 -6.58 -10.40
CA PHE A 211 3.49 -5.79 -10.34
C PHE A 211 4.64 -6.49 -11.07
N LYS A 212 5.37 -5.78 -11.94
CA LYS A 212 6.54 -6.32 -12.67
C LYS A 212 7.68 -5.32 -12.88
#